data_AF-A0A8X6KQ74-F1
#
_entry.id   AF-A0A8X6KQ74-F1
#
_cell.length_a   1.000
_cell.length_b   1.000
_cell.length_c   1.000
_cell.angle_alpha   90.00
_cell.angle_beta   90.00
_cell.angle_gamma   90.00
#
_symmetry.space_group_name_H-M   'P 1'
#
loop_
_entity.id
_entity.type
_entity.pdbx_description
1 polymer ?
#
loop_
_entity_poly.entity_id
_entity_poly.type
_entity_poly.pdbx_seq_one_letter_code
_entity_poly.pdbx_strand_id
1 'polypeptide(L)'
;MAENEKVSHLMKGVTEDVYQSLLVKDISCTSDFIKECQRIEEMNQRRIAKHRFTRLPNVVPIESIEEHEDLKTLIRRIVREEVQRMLAPAQQNTQLESPSLEEVIREEVQQALCPVIPSGSVAVNRRNEPPRRPKTYAALVRQPRLPVEPLPVPRQTDVWRTDDNRPVCFHCGIEEAT
;
A
#
# COMPACT_ATOMS: atom_id res chain seq x y z
N MET A 1 47.57 -0.75 35.30
CA MET A 1 46.36 -1.54 35.00
C MET A 1 46.78 -2.93 34.60
N ALA A 2 46.32 -3.94 35.35
CA ALA A 2 46.54 -5.35 35.01
C ALA A 2 45.68 -5.73 33.78
N GLU A 3 46.03 -6.81 33.07
CA GLU A 3 45.35 -7.15 31.80
C GLU A 3 43.87 -7.48 31.97
N ASN A 4 43.52 -8.16 33.06
CA ASN A 4 42.14 -8.43 33.46
C ASN A 4 41.32 -7.15 33.68
N GLU A 5 41.93 -6.12 34.27
CA GLU A 5 41.30 -4.82 34.49
C GLU A 5 41.04 -4.09 33.16
N LYS A 6 41.98 -4.21 32.21
CA LYS A 6 41.81 -3.68 30.85
C LYS A 6 40.68 -4.39 30.11
N VAL A 7 40.63 -5.73 30.16
CA VAL A 7 39.55 -6.52 29.53
C VAL A 7 38.20 -6.18 30.14
N SER A 8 38.11 -6.08 31.47
CA SER A 8 36.90 -5.66 32.17
C SER A 8 36.43 -4.26 31.76
N HIS A 9 37.37 -3.32 31.55
CA HIS A 9 37.04 -1.99 31.06
C HIS A 9 36.52 -2.02 29.61
N LEU A 10 37.16 -2.79 28.72
CA LEU A 10 36.73 -2.95 27.33
C LEU A 10 35.33 -3.58 27.24
N MET A 11 35.04 -4.60 28.05
CA MET A 11 33.75 -5.30 28.09
C MET A 11 32.56 -4.37 28.37
N LYS A 12 32.76 -3.26 29.08
CA LYS A 12 31.69 -2.27 29.38
C LYS A 12 31.20 -1.49 28.17
N GLY A 13 32.02 -1.38 27.12
CA GLY A 13 31.71 -0.60 25.92
C GLY A 13 31.21 -1.43 24.73
N VAL A 14 31.08 -2.75 24.91
CA VAL A 14 30.68 -3.68 23.85
C VAL A 14 29.16 -3.78 23.80
N THR A 15 28.60 -3.97 22.61
CA THR A 15 27.15 -4.20 22.43
C THR A 15 26.72 -5.54 23.03
N GLU A 16 25.47 -5.64 23.48
CA GLU A 16 24.94 -6.81 24.19
C GLU A 16 25.13 -8.14 23.43
N ASP A 17 24.93 -8.13 22.12
CA ASP A 17 25.07 -9.30 21.23
C ASP A 17 26.51 -9.83 21.16
N VAL A 18 27.47 -8.92 21.06
CA VAL A 18 28.90 -9.24 21.04
C VAL A 18 29.36 -9.63 22.44
N TYR A 19 28.88 -8.95 23.48
CA TYR A 19 29.16 -9.27 24.87
C TYR A 19 28.72 -10.69 25.24
N GLN A 20 27.49 -11.09 24.90
CA GLN A 20 27.00 -12.46 25.10
C GLN A 20 27.86 -13.51 24.38
N SER A 21 28.32 -13.20 23.17
CA SER A 21 29.22 -14.08 22.40
C SER A 21 30.60 -14.22 23.04
N LEU A 22 31.09 -13.15 23.69
CA LEU A 22 32.38 -13.12 24.37
C LEU A 22 32.32 -13.81 25.74
N LEU A 23 31.19 -13.77 26.45
CA LEU A 23 31.01 -14.42 27.77
C LEU A 23 31.16 -15.94 27.74
N VAL A 24 30.87 -16.57 26.60
CA VAL A 24 31.03 -18.03 26.43
C VAL A 24 32.52 -18.43 26.43
N LYS A 25 33.44 -17.47 26.27
CA LYS A 25 34.89 -17.71 26.19
C LYS A 25 35.61 -17.04 27.35
N ASP A 26 36.53 -17.78 27.97
CA ASP A 26 37.40 -17.23 29.00
C ASP A 26 38.49 -16.36 28.36
N ILE A 27 38.29 -15.04 28.38
CA ILE A 27 39.22 -14.05 27.82
C ILE A 27 39.97 -13.35 28.96
N SER A 28 41.25 -13.72 29.15
CA SER A 28 42.11 -13.14 30.20
C SER A 28 43.08 -12.07 29.71
N CYS A 29 43.27 -11.96 28.39
CA CYS A 29 44.21 -11.03 27.76
C CYS A 29 43.50 -10.12 26.76
N THR A 30 43.99 -8.89 26.62
CA THR A 30 43.48 -7.95 25.61
C THR A 30 43.72 -8.43 24.18
N SER A 31 44.78 -9.23 23.95
CA SER A 31 45.06 -9.77 22.62
C SER A 31 44.01 -10.81 22.19
N ASP A 32 43.54 -11.64 23.13
CA ASP A 32 42.50 -12.63 22.88
C ASP A 32 41.13 -11.98 22.70
N PHE A 33 40.86 -10.90 23.46
CA PHE A 33 39.68 -10.06 23.26
C PHE A 33 39.61 -9.52 21.83
N ILE A 34 40.71 -8.94 21.33
CA ILE A 34 40.75 -8.36 19.98
C ILE A 34 40.53 -9.44 18.91
N LYS A 35 41.22 -10.58 19.02
CA LYS A 35 41.06 -11.69 18.08
C LYS A 35 39.62 -12.19 18.04
N GLU A 36 38.97 -12.28 19.18
CA GLU A 36 37.60 -12.78 19.25
C GLU A 36 36.60 -11.78 18.69
N CYS A 37 36.76 -10.48 18.99
CA CYS A 37 35.97 -9.42 18.38
C CYS A 37 36.12 -9.42 16.85
N GLN A 38 37.36 -9.54 16.33
CA GLN A 38 37.61 -9.64 14.88
C GLN A 38 36.94 -10.88 14.27
N ARG A 39 36.98 -12.02 14.96
CA ARG A 39 36.31 -13.25 14.50
C ARG A 39 34.79 -13.07 14.42
N ILE A 40 34.18 -12.41 15.40
CA ILE A 40 32.74 -12.11 15.41
C ILE A 40 32.41 -11.14 14.27
N GLU A 41 33.23 -10.12 14.06
CA GLU A 41 33.08 -9.16 12.97
C GLU A 41 33.19 -9.85 11.59
N GLU A 42 34.18 -10.72 11.38
CA GLU A 42 34.32 -11.50 10.15
C GLU A 42 33.10 -12.41 9.90
N MET A 43 32.58 -13.04 10.96
CA MET A 43 31.38 -13.87 10.86
C MET A 43 30.17 -13.03 10.44
N ASN A 44 29.99 -11.86 11.05
CA ASN A 44 28.92 -10.92 10.70
C ASN A 44 29.06 -10.39 9.27
N GLN A 45 30.28 -10.04 8.84
CA GLN A 45 30.57 -9.62 7.46
C GLN A 45 30.26 -10.74 6.46
N ARG A 46 30.62 -11.99 6.76
CA ARG A 46 30.27 -13.15 5.91
C ARG A 46 28.77 -13.36 5.82
N ARG A 47 28.02 -13.13 6.90
CA ARG A 47 26.55 -13.21 6.90
C ARG A 47 25.94 -12.12 6.00
N ILE A 48 26.41 -10.88 6.12
CA ILE A 48 25.93 -9.74 5.32
C ILE A 48 26.29 -9.93 3.83
N ALA A 49 27.51 -10.36 3.51
CA ALA A 49 27.94 -10.58 2.13
C ALA A 49 27.17 -11.73 1.44
N LYS A 50 26.79 -12.76 2.20
CA LYS A 50 25.96 -13.88 1.70
C LYS A 50 24.47 -13.55 1.60
N HIS A 51 24.02 -12.45 2.18
CA HIS A 51 22.65 -11.95 2.02
C HIS A 51 22.38 -11.30 0.65
N ARG A 52 23.29 -11.47 -0.33
CA ARG A 52 22.88 -11.46 -1.74
C ARG A 52 22.07 -12.72 -2.01
N PHE A 53 20.85 -12.77 -1.48
CA PHE A 53 19.84 -13.70 -1.93
C PHE A 53 19.78 -13.58 -3.46
N THR A 54 20.18 -14.64 -4.15
CA THR A 54 19.99 -14.75 -5.60
C THR A 54 18.49 -14.86 -5.78
N ARG A 55 17.83 -13.71 -6.02
CA ARG A 55 16.37 -13.64 -6.08
C ARG A 55 15.87 -14.34 -7.32
N LEU A 56 14.72 -14.98 -7.16
CA LEU A 56 13.91 -15.46 -8.28
C LEU A 56 13.55 -14.24 -9.17
N PRO A 57 13.50 -14.42 -10.51
CA PRO A 57 13.37 -13.33 -11.47
C PRO A 57 12.09 -12.48 -11.33
N ASN A 58 11.12 -12.89 -10.51
CA ASN A 58 9.77 -12.32 -10.46
C ASN A 58 9.47 -11.51 -9.19
N VAL A 59 10.46 -11.13 -8.38
CA VAL A 59 10.21 -10.39 -7.13
C VAL A 59 11.01 -9.07 -7.09
N VAL A 60 10.30 -7.96 -7.23
CA VAL A 60 10.86 -6.60 -7.16
C VAL A 60 11.50 -6.36 -5.78
N PRO A 61 12.75 -5.89 -5.70
CA PRO A 61 13.40 -5.56 -4.43
C PRO A 61 12.70 -4.39 -3.72
N ILE A 62 12.51 -4.52 -2.40
CA ILE A 62 12.10 -3.37 -1.56
C ILE A 62 13.23 -2.32 -1.54
N GLU A 63 14.49 -2.74 -1.73
CA GLU A 63 15.66 -1.85 -1.91
C GLU A 63 15.66 -1.09 -3.24
N SER A 64 14.97 -1.58 -4.28
CA SER A 64 14.76 -0.82 -5.53
C SER A 64 13.74 0.31 -5.36
N ILE A 65 13.15 0.47 -4.16
CA ILE A 65 12.26 1.59 -3.87
C ILE A 65 13.07 2.86 -3.57
N GLU A 66 14.39 2.78 -3.36
CA GLU A 66 15.23 3.97 -3.12
C GLU A 66 15.51 4.80 -4.39
N GLU A 67 15.26 4.26 -5.59
CA GLU A 67 15.27 5.03 -6.85
C GLU A 67 13.86 5.51 -7.26
N HIS A 68 12.90 5.54 -6.34
CA HIS A 68 11.74 6.39 -6.56
C HIS A 68 12.20 7.85 -6.48
N GLU A 69 11.93 8.61 -7.55
CA GLU A 69 11.77 10.06 -7.53
C GLU A 69 11.60 10.59 -6.11
N ASP A 70 12.51 11.48 -5.65
CA ASP A 70 12.48 12.10 -4.31
C ASP A 70 11.01 12.26 -3.89
N LEU A 71 10.62 11.72 -2.74
CA LEU A 71 9.22 11.69 -2.30
C LEU A 71 8.54 13.04 -2.50
N LYS A 72 9.29 14.14 -2.35
CA LYS A 72 8.85 15.50 -2.66
C LYS A 72 8.47 15.70 -4.13
N THR A 73 9.25 15.19 -5.07
CA THR A 73 8.95 15.21 -6.51
C THR A 73 7.72 14.38 -6.85
N LEU A 74 7.57 13.18 -6.26
CA LEU A 74 6.36 12.36 -6.44
C LEU A 74 5.11 13.08 -5.91
N ILE A 75 5.17 13.62 -4.70
CA ILE A 75 4.07 14.40 -4.10
C ILE A 75 3.74 15.61 -4.99
N ARG A 76 4.75 16.39 -5.44
CA ARG A 76 4.54 17.55 -6.32
C ARG A 76 3.91 17.15 -7.66
N ARG A 77 4.24 15.98 -8.19
CA ARG A 77 3.64 15.47 -9.43
C ARG A 77 2.17 15.13 -9.20
N ILE A 78 1.86 14.36 -8.17
CA ILE A 78 0.49 13.96 -7.83
C ILE A 78 -0.39 15.20 -7.56
N VAL A 79 0.10 16.15 -6.77
CA VAL A 79 -0.64 17.39 -6.46
C VAL A 79 -0.89 18.20 -7.73
N ARG A 80 0.09 18.33 -8.64
CA ARG A 80 -0.11 19.02 -9.92
C ARG A 80 -1.16 18.35 -10.80
N GLU A 81 -1.08 17.03 -10.94
CA GLU A 81 -2.05 16.25 -11.70
C GLU A 81 -3.47 16.39 -11.11
N GLU A 82 -3.60 16.37 -9.78
CA GLU A 82 -4.89 16.50 -9.11
C GLU A 82 -5.48 17.91 -9.21
N VAL A 83 -4.68 18.95 -8.96
CA VAL A 83 -5.09 20.35 -9.14
C VAL A 83 -5.51 20.61 -10.59
N GLN A 84 -4.76 20.06 -11.56
CA GLN A 84 -5.11 20.20 -12.98
C GLN A 84 -6.40 19.45 -13.34
N ARG A 85 -6.65 18.26 -12.77
CA ARG A 85 -7.94 17.57 -12.93
C ARG A 85 -9.10 18.37 -12.34
N MET A 86 -8.89 19.07 -11.23
CA MET A 86 -9.91 19.95 -10.64
C MET A 86 -10.13 21.22 -11.46
N LEU A 87 -9.08 21.79 -12.07
CA LEU A 87 -9.19 22.99 -12.91
C LEU A 87 -9.60 22.71 -14.36
N ALA A 88 -9.35 21.52 -14.91
CA ALA A 88 -9.74 21.15 -16.28
C ALA A 88 -11.23 21.36 -16.58
N PRO A 89 -12.19 20.98 -15.72
CA PRO A 89 -13.59 21.29 -15.94
C PRO A 89 -13.90 22.80 -15.80
N ALA A 90 -13.08 23.55 -15.05
CA ALA A 90 -13.22 25.01 -14.97
C ALA A 90 -12.70 25.71 -16.25
N GLN A 91 -11.64 25.19 -16.86
CA GLN A 91 -11.06 25.71 -18.12
C GLN A 91 -11.92 25.37 -19.34
N GLN A 92 -12.54 24.18 -19.39
CA GLN A 92 -13.54 23.86 -20.43
C GLN A 92 -14.77 24.78 -20.37
N ASN A 93 -15.17 25.20 -19.16
CA ASN A 93 -16.22 26.22 -18.99
C ASN A 93 -15.76 27.64 -19.33
N THR A 94 -14.47 27.90 -19.46
CA THR A 94 -13.96 29.21 -19.94
C THR A 94 -13.85 29.27 -21.47
N GLN A 95 -13.90 28.12 -22.15
CA GLN A 95 -13.83 28.03 -23.61
C GLN A 95 -15.20 28.02 -24.29
N LEU A 96 -16.28 27.85 -23.53
CA LEU A 96 -17.59 28.39 -23.92
C LEU A 96 -17.50 29.90 -23.70
N GLU A 97 -17.10 30.59 -24.76
CA GLU A 97 -17.18 32.05 -24.87
C GLU A 97 -18.51 32.50 -24.25
N SER A 98 -18.43 33.09 -23.05
CA SER A 98 -19.54 33.87 -22.54
C SER A 98 -19.87 34.88 -23.65
N PRO A 99 -21.11 34.91 -24.16
CA PRO A 99 -21.46 35.73 -25.32
C PRO A 99 -20.96 37.15 -25.06
N SER A 100 -20.31 37.74 -26.06
CA SER A 100 -19.82 39.11 -25.92
C SER A 100 -20.98 39.97 -25.44
N LEU A 101 -20.71 40.95 -24.56
CA LEU A 101 -21.74 41.86 -24.06
C LEU A 101 -22.57 42.46 -25.21
N GLU A 102 -21.96 42.62 -26.37
CA GLU A 102 -22.55 43.10 -27.62
C GLU A 102 -23.51 42.11 -28.31
N GLU A 103 -23.31 40.80 -28.13
CA GLU A 103 -24.25 39.76 -28.54
C GLU A 103 -25.45 39.69 -27.60
N VAL A 104 -25.21 39.79 -26.29
CA VAL A 104 -26.28 39.84 -25.28
C VAL A 104 -27.18 41.07 -25.50
N ILE A 105 -26.58 42.25 -25.73
CA ILE A 105 -27.34 43.47 -26.02
C ILE A 105 -28.14 43.33 -27.32
N ARG A 106 -27.56 42.71 -28.36
CA ARG A 106 -28.30 42.48 -29.63
C ARG A 106 -29.49 41.55 -29.44
N GLU A 107 -29.34 40.47 -28.69
CA GLU A 107 -30.41 39.50 -28.46
C GLU A 107 -31.56 40.12 -27.63
N GLU A 108 -31.23 40.86 -26.57
CA GLU A 108 -32.21 41.56 -25.74
C GLU A 108 -32.95 42.66 -26.50
N VAL A 109 -32.23 43.47 -27.29
CA VAL A 109 -32.84 44.49 -28.16
C VAL A 109 -33.74 43.82 -29.21
N GLN A 110 -33.30 42.71 -29.81
CA GLN A 110 -34.11 41.99 -30.79
C GLN A 110 -35.39 41.40 -30.17
N GLN A 111 -35.31 40.85 -28.95
CA GLN A 111 -36.49 40.36 -28.22
C GLN A 111 -37.44 41.50 -27.83
N ALA A 112 -36.91 42.65 -27.42
CA ALA A 112 -37.72 43.83 -27.10
C ALA A 112 -38.43 44.43 -28.33
N LEU A 113 -37.86 44.24 -29.52
CA LEU A 113 -38.45 44.68 -30.79
C LEU A 113 -39.42 43.66 -31.41
N CYS A 114 -39.48 42.44 -30.90
CA CYS A 114 -40.47 41.45 -31.33
C CYS A 114 -41.87 41.83 -30.82
N PRO A 115 -42.88 41.99 -31.69
CA PRO A 115 -44.24 42.24 -31.24
C PRO A 115 -44.76 40.98 -30.52
N VAL A 116 -45.13 41.13 -29.25
CA VAL A 116 -45.80 40.09 -28.47
C VAL A 116 -47.18 39.84 -29.10
N ILE A 117 -47.31 38.79 -29.90
CA ILE A 117 -48.62 38.25 -30.27
C ILE A 117 -49.14 37.46 -29.07
N PRO A 118 -50.26 37.85 -28.44
CA PRO A 118 -50.86 37.03 -27.41
C PRO A 118 -51.65 35.91 -28.11
N SER A 119 -51.13 34.69 -28.11
CA SER A 119 -51.91 33.53 -28.52
C SER A 119 -51.52 32.31 -27.71
N GLY A 120 -52.33 32.09 -26.67
CA GLY A 120 -53.02 30.83 -26.41
C GLY A 120 -52.22 29.54 -26.51
N SER A 121 -52.00 28.93 -25.34
CA SER A 121 -51.99 27.48 -25.09
C SER A 121 -51.38 26.60 -26.18
N VAL A 122 -50.09 26.26 -26.04
CA VAL A 122 -49.64 24.92 -26.43
C VAL A 122 -48.74 24.36 -25.34
N ALA A 123 -49.24 23.32 -24.70
CA ALA A 123 -48.57 22.57 -23.65
C ALA A 123 -47.21 22.06 -24.14
N VAL A 124 -46.16 22.38 -23.38
CA VAL A 124 -44.85 21.73 -23.53
C VAL A 124 -44.99 20.27 -23.11
N ASN A 125 -44.88 19.38 -24.09
CA ASN A 125 -44.76 17.94 -23.92
C ASN A 125 -43.55 17.61 -23.02
N ARG A 126 -43.80 17.37 -21.73
CA ARG A 126 -42.92 16.54 -20.90
C ARG A 126 -43.34 15.07 -21.04
N ARG A 127 -42.67 14.35 -21.94
CA ARG A 127 -42.66 12.89 -22.09
C ARG A 127 -41.20 12.53 -22.43
N ASN A 128 -40.44 11.68 -21.75
CA ASN A 128 -40.74 10.55 -20.89
C ASN A 128 -39.58 10.35 -19.88
N GLU A 129 -39.87 10.28 -18.59
CA GLU A 129 -39.01 9.57 -17.62
C GLU A 129 -39.88 8.50 -16.97
N PRO A 130 -39.51 7.20 -17.05
CA PRO A 130 -40.34 6.16 -16.47
C PRO A 130 -40.30 6.27 -14.94
N PRO A 131 -41.43 6.18 -14.23
CA PRO A 131 -41.44 6.25 -12.78
C PRO A 131 -40.69 5.03 -12.23
N ARG A 132 -39.62 5.27 -11.45
CA ARG A 132 -38.91 4.24 -10.67
C ARG A 132 -39.90 3.63 -9.67
N ARG A 133 -40.47 2.47 -10.02
CA ARG A 133 -41.30 1.68 -9.10
C ARG A 133 -40.42 1.16 -7.94
N PRO A 134 -40.88 1.24 -6.68
CA PRO A 134 -40.23 0.54 -5.58
C PRO A 134 -40.24 -0.98 -5.81
N LYS A 135 -39.11 -1.64 -5.57
CA LYS A 135 -38.98 -3.10 -5.67
C LYS A 135 -39.89 -3.76 -4.61
N THR A 136 -40.86 -4.55 -5.07
CA THR A 136 -41.76 -5.32 -4.20
C THR A 136 -41.02 -6.52 -3.59
N TYR A 137 -41.42 -6.94 -2.38
CA TYR A 137 -40.81 -8.06 -1.63
C TYR A 137 -40.62 -9.35 -2.46
N ALA A 138 -41.55 -9.64 -3.38
CA ALA A 138 -41.45 -10.79 -4.28
C ALA A 138 -40.25 -10.76 -5.25
N ALA A 139 -39.70 -9.58 -5.57
CA ALA A 139 -38.53 -9.44 -6.42
C ALA A 139 -37.21 -9.79 -5.71
N LEU A 140 -37.15 -9.68 -4.38
CA LEU A 140 -36.00 -10.08 -3.57
C LEU A 140 -35.89 -11.61 -3.46
N VAL A 141 -37.02 -12.32 -3.43
CA VAL A 141 -37.06 -13.78 -3.27
C VAL A 141 -36.61 -14.52 -4.54
N ARG A 142 -36.63 -13.87 -5.70
CA ARG A 142 -36.18 -14.45 -6.99
C ARG A 142 -34.70 -14.21 -7.29
N GLN A 143 -33.92 -13.64 -6.36
CA GLN A 143 -32.48 -13.53 -6.56
C GLN A 143 -31.86 -14.95 -6.59
N PRO A 144 -31.01 -15.28 -7.58
CA PRO A 144 -30.25 -16.51 -7.55
C PRO A 144 -29.42 -16.53 -6.26
N ARG A 145 -29.55 -17.60 -5.47
CA ARG A 145 -28.65 -17.81 -4.32
C ARG A 145 -27.22 -17.78 -4.85
N LEU A 146 -26.39 -16.95 -4.23
CA LEU A 146 -24.94 -16.96 -4.49
C LEU A 146 -24.41 -18.39 -4.32
N PRO A 147 -23.40 -18.80 -5.09
CA PRO A 147 -22.80 -20.12 -4.96
C PRO A 147 -22.44 -20.40 -3.50
N VAL A 148 -22.82 -21.60 -3.06
CA VAL A 148 -22.41 -22.24 -1.80
C VAL A 148 -20.93 -21.97 -1.55
N GLU A 149 -20.58 -21.63 -0.30
CA GLU A 149 -19.19 -21.48 0.13
C GLU A 149 -18.33 -22.61 -0.47
N PRO A 150 -17.19 -22.29 -1.11
CA PRO A 150 -16.27 -23.33 -1.50
C PRO A 150 -15.84 -24.08 -0.23
N LEU A 151 -15.89 -25.41 -0.28
CA LEU A 151 -15.23 -26.27 0.72
C LEU A 151 -13.80 -25.75 0.95
N PRO A 152 -13.29 -25.77 2.20
CA PRO A 152 -11.99 -25.19 2.51
C PRO A 152 -10.92 -25.83 1.63
N VAL A 153 -10.33 -25.01 0.77
CA VAL A 153 -9.19 -25.41 -0.07
C VAL A 153 -8.01 -25.69 0.86
N PRO A 154 -7.31 -26.83 0.74
CA PRO A 154 -6.18 -27.13 1.60
C PRO A 154 -5.15 -26.02 1.48
N ARG A 155 -4.85 -25.39 2.61
CA ARG A 155 -3.83 -24.35 2.70
C ARG A 155 -2.47 -25.05 2.73
N GLN A 156 -1.42 -24.41 2.23
CA GLN A 156 -0.05 -24.95 2.35
C GLN A 156 0.36 -25.23 3.80
N THR A 157 -0.28 -24.56 4.77
CA THR A 157 -0.10 -24.81 6.20
C THR A 157 -0.59 -26.17 6.68
N ASP A 158 -1.44 -26.84 5.90
CA ASP A 158 -2.04 -28.13 6.26
C ASP A 158 -1.03 -29.27 6.09
N VAL A 159 0.09 -29.04 5.41
CA VAL A 159 1.24 -29.98 5.32
C VAL A 159 1.92 -30.19 6.68
N TRP A 160 1.83 -29.20 7.57
CA TRP A 160 2.42 -29.25 8.91
C TRP A 160 1.37 -29.52 9.99
N ARG A 161 0.26 -30.13 9.60
CA ARG A 161 -0.84 -30.49 10.48
C ARG A 161 -1.23 -31.95 10.27
N THR A 162 -1.75 -32.56 11.32
CA THR A 162 -2.37 -33.89 11.24
C THR A 162 -3.79 -33.77 10.70
N ASP A 163 -4.42 -34.89 10.33
CA ASP A 163 -5.82 -34.92 9.87
C ASP A 163 -6.80 -34.28 10.89
N ASP A 164 -6.43 -34.30 12.17
CA ASP A 164 -7.14 -33.65 13.29
C ASP A 164 -6.75 -32.17 13.52
N ASN A 165 -6.10 -31.52 12.54
CA ASN A 165 -5.65 -30.12 12.59
C ASN A 165 -4.62 -29.79 13.68
N ARG A 166 -3.93 -30.76 14.28
CA ARG A 166 -2.90 -30.50 15.30
C ARG A 166 -1.56 -30.14 14.65
N PRO A 167 -0.79 -29.19 15.21
CA PRO A 167 0.52 -28.84 14.67
C PRO A 167 1.51 -30.00 14.86
N VAL A 168 2.31 -30.28 13.84
CA VAL A 168 3.45 -31.21 13.95
C VAL A 168 4.74 -30.45 14.24
N CYS A 169 5.64 -31.06 15.03
CA CYS A 169 6.94 -30.44 15.31
C CYS A 169 7.77 -30.30 14.03
N PHE A 170 8.25 -29.09 13.75
CA PHE A 170 9.07 -28.78 12.57
C PHE A 170 10.37 -29.60 12.50
N HIS A 171 10.92 -30.02 13.65
CA HIS A 171 12.22 -30.70 13.70
C HIS A 171 12.14 -32.23 13.61
N CYS A 172 11.13 -32.84 14.24
CA CYS A 172 11.01 -34.30 14.31
C CYS A 172 9.76 -34.88 13.64
N GLY A 173 8.79 -34.06 13.21
CA GLY A 173 7.58 -34.51 12.53
C GLY A 173 6.61 -35.31 13.41
N ILE A 174 6.84 -35.36 14.72
CA ILE A 174 5.98 -36.05 15.69
C ILE A 174 4.95 -35.05 16.23
N GLU A 175 3.74 -35.55 16.50
CA GLU A 175 2.69 -34.79 17.19
C GLU A 175 3.17 -34.35 18.56
N GLU A 176 2.96 -33.07 18.90
CA GLU A 176 3.15 -32.61 20.29
C GLU A 176 2.03 -33.19 21.15
N ALA A 177 2.28 -34.38 21.70
CA ALA A 177 1.47 -34.96 22.76
C ALA A 177 1.66 -34.09 24.01
N THR A 178 0.60 -33.37 24.38
CA THR A 178 0.46 -32.73 25.68
C THR A 178 0.10 -33.76 26.74
#